data_AF-A0A840HXP6-F1
#
_entry.id   AF-A0A840HXP6-F1
#
_cell.length_a   1.000
_cell.length_b   1.000
_cell.length_c   1.000
_cell.angle_alpha   90.00
_cell.angle_beta   90.00
_cell.angle_gamma   90.00
#
_symmetry.space_group_name_H-M   'P 1'
#
loop_
_entity.id
_entity.type
_entity.pdbx_description
1 polymer ?
#
loop_
_entity_poly.entity_id
_entity_poly.type
_entity_poly.pdbx_seq_one_letter_code
_entity_poly.pdbx_strand_id
1 'polypeptide(L)'
;MTECTHPKSRKAKRCWSCAAKWMNSDPAIHTKRVQNIRAHYDDPDNRAKARKKVQDLTKRVMADPEMVERKREHGRRIYRDVLSRPDVRAKNLSPEVRAQAGRARSDTVLAWCPPEYRDLYRELWRSRNASAVEARRMVEEMIARDNDPLKILDRFYGGKPAKAS
;
A
#
# COMPACT_ATOMS: atom_id res chain seq x y z
N MET A 1 -15.94 -34.55 -21.73
CA MET A 1 -14.68 -33.84 -22.06
C MET A 1 -14.94 -33.06 -23.32
N THR A 2 -14.98 -31.72 -23.27
CA THR A 2 -15.20 -30.91 -24.47
C THR A 2 -13.98 -31.06 -25.39
N GLU A 3 -14.19 -31.62 -26.57
CA GLU A 3 -13.18 -31.74 -27.62
C GLU A 3 -12.76 -30.33 -28.06
N CYS A 4 -11.66 -29.83 -27.50
CA CYS A 4 -11.02 -28.59 -27.94
C CYS A 4 -10.35 -28.85 -29.30
N THR A 5 -10.81 -28.16 -30.35
CA THR A 5 -10.29 -28.22 -31.73
C THR A 5 -8.95 -27.51 -31.92
N HIS A 6 -8.41 -26.83 -30.90
CA HIS A 6 -7.15 -26.11 -31.00
C HIS A 6 -5.93 -27.04 -30.94
N PRO A 7 -4.82 -26.67 -31.62
CA PRO A 7 -3.60 -27.44 -31.61
C PRO A 7 -3.07 -27.63 -30.19
N LYS A 8 -2.68 -28.86 -29.87
CA LYS A 8 -2.11 -29.26 -28.58
C LYS A 8 -0.61 -29.49 -28.76
N SER A 9 0.19 -29.10 -27.77
CA SER A 9 1.61 -29.48 -27.77
C SER A 9 1.76 -30.98 -27.58
N ARG A 10 2.91 -31.53 -28.01
CA ARG A 10 3.19 -32.97 -27.93
C ARG A 10 3.01 -33.46 -26.49
N LYS A 11 2.13 -34.46 -26.30
CA LYS A 11 1.73 -35.07 -25.00
C LYS A 11 0.82 -34.23 -24.08
N ALA A 12 0.35 -33.06 -24.49
CA ALA A 12 -0.56 -32.27 -23.66
C ALA A 12 -1.99 -32.81 -23.68
N LYS A 13 -2.59 -32.98 -22.50
CA LYS A 13 -4.00 -33.41 -22.35
C LYS A 13 -5.00 -32.37 -22.86
N ARG A 14 -4.62 -31.08 -22.85
CA ARG A 14 -5.47 -29.93 -23.22
C ARG A 14 -4.68 -28.94 -24.09
N CYS A 15 -5.39 -28.22 -24.95
CA CYS A 15 -4.86 -27.05 -25.65
C CYS A 15 -4.52 -25.95 -24.61
N TRP A 16 -3.59 -25.02 -24.91
CA TRP A 16 -3.13 -24.01 -23.93
C TRP A 16 -4.28 -23.22 -23.30
N SER A 17 -5.26 -22.79 -24.10
CA SER A 17 -6.44 -22.06 -23.62
C SER A 17 -7.29 -22.90 -22.66
N CYS A 18 -7.60 -24.16 -23.01
CA CYS A 18 -8.35 -25.04 -22.10
C CYS A 18 -7.56 -25.42 -20.85
N ALA A 19 -6.23 -25.53 -20.93
CA ALA A 19 -5.39 -25.74 -19.77
C ALA A 19 -5.42 -24.51 -18.84
N ALA A 20 -5.29 -23.31 -19.38
CA ALA A 20 -5.39 -22.06 -18.62
C ALA A 20 -6.77 -21.91 -17.96
N LYS A 21 -7.86 -22.14 -18.70
CA LYS A 21 -9.24 -22.13 -18.16
C LYS A 21 -9.38 -23.13 -17.01
N TRP A 22 -8.94 -24.37 -17.22
CA TRP A 22 -9.02 -25.42 -16.19
C TRP A 22 -8.21 -25.06 -14.93
N MET A 23 -6.98 -24.58 -15.09
CA MET A 23 -6.15 -24.19 -13.96
C MET A 23 -6.70 -22.97 -13.20
N ASN A 24 -7.46 -22.09 -13.86
CA ASN A 24 -8.07 -20.92 -13.24
C ASN A 24 -9.46 -21.22 -12.65
N SER A 25 -10.17 -22.24 -13.15
CA SER A 25 -11.46 -22.68 -12.60
C SER A 25 -11.32 -23.51 -11.33
N ASP A 26 -10.16 -24.12 -11.10
CA ASP A 26 -9.89 -24.94 -9.91
C ASP A 26 -9.38 -24.04 -8.75
N PRO A 27 -10.16 -23.89 -7.65
CA PRO A 27 -9.76 -23.05 -6.53
C PRO A 27 -8.51 -23.53 -5.80
N ALA A 28 -8.22 -24.84 -5.78
CA ALA A 28 -7.06 -25.40 -5.11
C ALA A 28 -5.78 -25.06 -5.87
N ILE A 29 -5.81 -25.16 -7.20
CA ILE A 29 -4.68 -24.77 -8.07
C ILE A 29 -4.44 -23.26 -7.96
N HIS A 30 -5.50 -22.46 -7.99
CA HIS A 30 -5.39 -21.02 -7.82
C HIS A 30 -4.76 -20.64 -6.47
N THR A 31 -5.26 -21.22 -5.37
CA THR A 31 -4.76 -20.94 -4.01
C THR A 31 -3.28 -21.29 -3.87
N LYS A 32 -2.87 -22.49 -4.34
CA LYS A 32 -1.46 -22.90 -4.33
C LYS A 32 -0.57 -21.95 -5.14
N ARG A 33 -1.06 -21.48 -6.29
CA ARG A 33 -0.33 -20.50 -7.11
C ARG A 33 -0.14 -19.18 -6.37
N VAL A 34 -1.18 -18.65 -5.76
CA VAL A 34 -1.10 -17.40 -4.97
C VAL A 34 -0.14 -17.55 -3.80
N GLN A 35 -0.18 -18.67 -3.08
CA GLN A 35 0.75 -18.97 -1.99
C GLN A 35 2.20 -19.00 -2.48
N ASN A 36 2.48 -19.67 -3.60
CA ASN A 36 3.81 -19.73 -4.18
C ASN A 36 4.31 -18.34 -4.62
N ILE A 37 3.44 -17.52 -5.21
CA ILE A 37 3.77 -16.14 -5.58
C ILE A 37 4.13 -15.33 -4.33
N ARG A 38 3.34 -15.44 -3.26
CA ARG A 38 3.62 -14.75 -2.00
C ARG A 38 4.97 -15.17 -1.42
N ALA A 39 5.18 -16.48 -1.25
CA ALA A 39 6.44 -17.03 -0.74
C ALA A 39 7.65 -16.57 -1.57
N HIS A 40 7.52 -16.48 -2.90
CA HIS A 40 8.59 -15.99 -3.76
C HIS A 40 8.96 -14.53 -3.47
N TYR A 41 8.00 -13.67 -3.14
CA TYR A 41 8.24 -12.24 -2.86
C TYR A 41 8.46 -11.92 -1.39
N ASP A 42 8.14 -12.84 -0.48
CA ASP A 42 8.51 -12.76 0.94
C ASP A 42 10.02 -12.99 1.13
N ASP A 43 10.67 -13.73 0.22
CA ASP A 43 12.11 -13.88 0.17
C ASP A 43 12.80 -12.52 -0.14
N PRO A 44 13.65 -12.00 0.77
CA PRO A 44 14.30 -10.71 0.62
C PRO A 44 15.20 -10.63 -0.62
N ASP A 45 15.83 -11.74 -1.05
CA ASP A 45 16.72 -11.75 -2.20
C ASP A 45 15.94 -11.62 -3.51
N ASN A 46 14.81 -12.31 -3.62
CA ASN A 46 13.93 -12.18 -4.78
C ASN A 46 13.31 -10.79 -4.86
N ARG A 47 12.94 -10.22 -3.71
CA ARG A 47 12.46 -8.84 -3.63
C ARG A 47 13.53 -7.83 -4.04
N ALA A 48 14.78 -8.02 -3.62
CA ALA A 48 15.91 -7.18 -4.04
C ALA A 48 16.17 -7.28 -5.55
N LYS A 49 16.18 -8.49 -6.11
CA LYS A 49 16.32 -8.73 -7.56
C LYS A 49 15.19 -8.07 -8.35
N ALA A 50 13.94 -8.20 -7.89
CA ALA A 50 12.78 -7.57 -8.51
C ALA A 50 12.90 -6.03 -8.50
N ARG A 51 13.31 -5.45 -7.37
CA ARG A 51 13.54 -4.00 -7.24
C ARG A 51 14.62 -3.51 -8.22
N LYS A 52 15.76 -4.20 -8.28
CA LYS A 52 16.85 -3.86 -9.21
C LYS A 52 16.39 -3.92 -10.67
N LYS A 53 15.67 -4.99 -11.05
CA LYS A 53 15.12 -5.16 -12.41
C LYS A 53 14.19 -4.00 -12.80
N VAL A 54 13.33 -3.55 -11.90
CA VAL A 54 12.44 -2.40 -12.14
C VAL A 54 13.23 -1.10 -12.27
N GLN A 55 14.25 -0.89 -11.45
CA GLN A 55 15.13 0.28 -11.56
C GLN A 55 15.86 0.31 -12.91
N ASP A 56 16.45 -0.80 -13.33
CA ASP A 56 17.19 -0.90 -14.58
C ASP A 56 16.28 -0.74 -15.80
N LEU A 57 15.05 -1.28 -15.74
CA LEU A 57 14.03 -1.03 -16.77
C LEU A 57 13.66 0.45 -16.83
N THR A 58 13.44 1.07 -15.67
CA THR A 58 13.07 2.49 -15.59
C THR A 58 14.16 3.37 -16.19
N LYS A 59 15.43 3.11 -15.84
CA LYS A 59 16.57 3.83 -16.42
C LYS A 59 16.60 3.71 -17.94
N ARG A 60 16.44 2.50 -18.48
CA ARG A 60 16.39 2.28 -19.94
C ARG A 60 15.24 3.01 -20.61
N VAL A 61 14.04 2.93 -20.05
CA VAL A 61 12.85 3.62 -20.60
C VAL A 61 13.01 5.14 -20.55
N MET A 62 13.66 5.68 -19.52
CA MET A 62 13.87 7.14 -19.38
C MET A 62 15.03 7.67 -20.23
N ALA A 63 15.98 6.81 -20.61
CA ALA A 63 17.09 7.18 -21.49
C ALA A 63 16.67 7.36 -22.96
N ASP A 64 15.55 6.74 -23.36
CA ASP A 64 15.01 6.81 -24.72
C ASP A 64 13.87 7.86 -24.80
N PRO A 65 14.06 8.97 -25.52
CA PRO A 65 13.04 10.01 -25.66
C PRO A 65 11.73 9.53 -26.29
N GLU A 66 11.77 8.59 -27.24
CA GLU A 66 10.57 8.07 -27.91
C GLU A 66 9.70 7.29 -26.93
N MET A 67 10.34 6.45 -26.10
CA MET A 67 9.67 5.67 -25.07
C MET A 67 9.07 6.55 -23.97
N VAL A 68 9.75 7.63 -23.61
CA VAL A 68 9.22 8.64 -22.68
C VAL A 68 7.97 9.30 -23.26
N GLU A 69 8.00 9.70 -24.54
CA GLU A 69 6.85 10.35 -25.15
C GLU A 69 5.68 9.39 -25.32
N ARG A 70 5.93 8.15 -25.74
CA ARG A 70 4.91 7.09 -25.79
C ARG A 70 4.26 6.85 -24.43
N LYS A 71 5.04 6.89 -23.35
CA LYS A 71 4.52 6.79 -21.98
C LYS A 71 3.64 7.99 -21.61
N ARG A 72 4.04 9.21 -22.01
CA ARG A 72 3.23 10.42 -21.78
C ARG A 72 1.93 10.35 -22.56
N GLU A 73 1.96 10.02 -23.84
CA GLU A 73 0.78 9.86 -24.68
C GLU A 73 -0.17 8.81 -24.10
N HIS A 74 0.36 7.67 -23.65
CA HIS A 74 -0.43 6.66 -22.96
C HIS A 74 -1.10 7.20 -21.69
N GLY A 75 -0.38 8.02 -20.91
CA GLY A 75 -0.93 8.71 -19.74
C GLY A 75 -2.05 9.69 -20.11
N ARG A 76 -1.87 10.51 -21.16
CA ARG A 76 -2.90 11.43 -21.68
C ARG A 76 -4.14 10.65 -22.13
N ARG A 77 -3.95 9.52 -22.81
CA ARG A 77 -5.02 8.63 -23.25
C ARG A 77 -5.80 8.05 -22.07
N ILE A 78 -5.12 7.50 -21.06
CA ILE A 78 -5.78 6.99 -19.85
C ILE A 78 -6.57 8.09 -19.16
N TYR A 79 -6.00 9.29 -19.06
CA TYR A 79 -6.71 10.42 -18.46
C TYR A 79 -8.00 10.73 -19.23
N ARG A 80 -7.90 10.89 -20.55
CA ARG A 80 -9.03 11.21 -21.43
C ARG A 80 -10.10 10.12 -21.45
N ASP A 81 -9.70 8.84 -21.52
CA ASP A 81 -10.64 7.74 -21.80
C ASP A 81 -11.20 7.09 -20.53
N VAL A 82 -10.47 7.16 -19.41
CA VAL A 82 -10.81 6.45 -18.17
C VAL A 82 -10.97 7.41 -16.99
N LEU A 83 -9.94 8.19 -16.66
CA LEU A 83 -9.94 8.98 -15.41
C LEU A 83 -10.82 10.23 -15.48
N SER A 84 -11.14 10.71 -16.68
CA SER A 84 -12.04 11.84 -16.91
C SER A 84 -13.52 11.48 -16.73
N ARG A 85 -13.86 10.18 -16.82
CA ARG A 85 -15.25 9.73 -16.84
C ARG A 85 -15.97 10.11 -15.54
N PRO A 86 -17.22 10.60 -15.60
CA PRO A 86 -17.94 11.09 -14.42
C PRO A 86 -18.07 10.05 -13.29
N ASP A 87 -18.33 8.78 -13.63
CA ASP A 87 -18.44 7.67 -12.68
C ASP A 87 -17.13 7.42 -11.92
N VAL A 88 -16.02 7.37 -12.65
CA VAL A 88 -14.69 7.16 -12.07
C VAL A 88 -14.28 8.36 -11.21
N ARG A 89 -14.53 9.58 -11.68
CA ARG A 89 -14.23 10.81 -10.91
C ARG A 89 -15.05 10.88 -9.63
N ALA A 90 -16.36 10.64 -9.70
CA ALA A 90 -17.24 10.66 -8.53
C ALA A 90 -16.80 9.63 -7.48
N LYS A 91 -16.45 8.41 -7.92
CA LYS A 91 -15.93 7.38 -7.03
C LYS A 91 -14.61 7.78 -6.37
N ASN A 92 -13.65 8.30 -7.15
CA ASN A 92 -12.34 8.68 -6.62
C ASN A 92 -12.39 9.92 -5.72
N LEU A 93 -13.36 10.81 -5.94
CA LEU A 93 -13.58 12.00 -5.13
C LEU A 93 -14.50 11.76 -3.93
N SER A 94 -15.04 10.55 -3.76
CA SER A 94 -15.93 10.25 -2.63
C SER A 94 -15.21 10.51 -1.30
N PRO A 95 -15.93 11.02 -0.27
CA PRO A 95 -15.33 11.31 1.03
C PRO A 95 -14.61 10.10 1.63
N GLU A 96 -15.17 8.91 1.44
CA GLU A 96 -14.62 7.64 1.93
C GLU A 96 -13.27 7.29 1.30
N VAL A 97 -13.18 7.34 -0.03
CA VAL A 97 -11.93 7.04 -0.78
C VAL A 97 -10.87 8.08 -0.46
N ARG A 98 -11.25 9.36 -0.37
CA ARG A 98 -10.33 10.43 0.02
C ARG A 98 -9.84 10.29 1.46
N ALA A 99 -10.73 9.92 2.39
CA ALA A 99 -10.36 9.67 3.78
C ALA A 99 -9.42 8.47 3.88
N GLN A 100 -9.68 7.38 3.16
CA GLN A 100 -8.80 6.21 3.11
C GLN A 100 -7.41 6.56 2.55
N ALA A 101 -7.35 7.32 1.45
CA ALA A 101 -6.08 7.79 0.90
C ALA A 101 -5.34 8.70 1.88
N GLY A 102 -6.06 9.57 2.58
CA GLY A 102 -5.51 10.43 3.64
C GLY A 102 -4.92 9.63 4.82
N ARG A 103 -5.61 8.56 5.25
CA ARG A 103 -5.12 7.63 6.27
C ARG A 103 -3.85 6.92 5.81
N ALA A 104 -3.88 6.27 4.65
CA ALA A 104 -2.72 5.54 4.10
C ALA A 104 -1.49 6.45 3.93
N ARG A 105 -1.69 7.68 3.45
CA ARG A 105 -0.62 8.69 3.36
C ARG A 105 -0.07 9.04 4.74
N SER A 106 -0.95 9.22 5.73
CA SER A 106 -0.55 9.53 7.11
C SER A 106 0.22 8.36 7.73
N ASP A 107 -0.20 7.13 7.51
CA ASP A 107 0.51 5.94 8.00
C ASP A 107 1.94 5.87 7.48
N THR A 108 2.14 6.28 6.22
CA THR A 108 3.46 6.27 5.59
C THR A 108 4.32 7.46 6.04
N VAL A 109 3.76 8.67 6.00
CA VAL A 109 4.52 9.92 6.22
C VAL A 109 4.71 10.22 7.72
N LEU A 110 3.74 9.83 8.55
CA LEU A 110 3.73 10.00 10.00
C LEU A 110 3.91 8.65 10.69
N ALA A 111 4.68 7.73 10.11
CA ALA A 111 4.97 6.43 10.70
C ALA A 111 5.64 6.54 12.09
N TRP A 112 6.39 7.62 12.32
CA TRP A 112 7.03 7.93 13.60
C TRP A 112 6.05 8.41 14.67
N CYS A 113 4.87 8.91 14.29
CA CYS A 113 3.89 9.52 15.18
C CYS A 113 2.72 8.55 15.41
N PRO A 114 2.49 8.10 16.67
CA PRO A 114 1.35 7.24 17.00
C PRO A 114 0.02 7.91 16.62
N PRO A 115 -1.02 7.14 16.25
CA PRO A 115 -2.28 7.67 15.72
C PRO A 115 -2.92 8.78 16.58
N GLU A 116 -2.85 8.63 17.91
CA GLU A 116 -3.44 9.53 18.92
C GLU A 116 -2.85 10.95 18.86
N TYR A 117 -1.58 11.10 18.46
CA TYR A 117 -0.90 12.40 18.40
C TYR A 117 -0.87 13.01 17.00
N ARG A 118 -1.42 12.33 15.98
CA ARG A 118 -1.35 12.80 14.59
C ARG A 118 -2.20 14.05 14.36
N ASP A 119 -3.32 14.17 15.06
CA ASP A 119 -4.18 15.36 14.94
C ASP A 119 -3.53 16.58 15.57
N LEU A 120 -2.85 16.41 16.70
CA LEU A 120 -2.03 17.46 17.31
C LEU A 120 -0.93 17.94 16.35
N TYR A 121 -0.17 17.02 15.74
CA TYR A 121 0.84 17.39 14.74
C TYR A 121 0.25 18.20 13.58
N ARG A 122 -0.92 17.79 13.08
CA ARG A 122 -1.62 18.49 11.99
C ARG A 122 -2.09 19.87 12.41
N GLU A 123 -2.57 20.04 13.63
CA GLU A 123 -3.01 21.32 14.18
C GLU A 123 -1.84 22.29 14.34
N LEU A 124 -0.73 21.84 14.90
CA LEU A 124 0.50 22.63 15.04
C LEU A 124 1.04 23.10 13.68
N TRP A 125 1.00 22.23 12.67
CA TRP A 125 1.46 22.56 11.32
C TRP A 125 0.47 23.45 10.55
N ARG A 126 -0.85 23.21 10.65
CA ARG A 126 -1.88 23.99 9.94
C ARG A 126 -2.07 25.39 10.50
N SER A 127 -1.96 25.54 11.83
CA SER A 127 -2.04 26.85 12.48
C SER A 127 -0.88 27.77 12.11
N ARG A 128 0.14 27.25 11.40
CA ARG A 128 1.42 27.93 11.08
C ARG A 128 2.15 28.44 12.33
N ASN A 129 1.80 27.94 13.51
CA ASN A 129 2.43 28.32 14.77
C ASN A 129 3.78 27.63 14.98
N ALA A 130 4.10 26.60 14.19
CA ALA A 130 5.37 25.89 14.26
C ALA A 130 5.82 25.42 12.88
N SER A 131 7.12 25.43 12.64
CA SER A 131 7.71 24.70 11.52
C SER A 131 7.47 23.19 11.67
N ALA A 132 7.59 22.43 10.58
CA ALA A 132 7.40 20.97 10.64
C ALA A 132 8.38 20.28 11.60
N VAL A 133 9.57 20.84 11.81
CA VAL A 133 10.60 20.35 12.73
C VAL A 133 10.19 20.63 14.18
N GLU A 134 9.74 21.85 14.47
CA GLU A 134 9.29 22.23 15.81
C GLU A 134 8.03 21.48 16.22
N ALA A 135 7.04 21.37 15.31
CA ALA A 135 5.82 20.60 15.54
C ALA A 135 6.14 19.13 15.84
N ARG A 136 7.14 18.56 15.15
CA ARG A 136 7.61 17.20 15.43
C ARG A 136 8.24 17.09 16.82
N ARG A 137 9.14 18.02 17.17
CA ARG A 137 9.79 18.04 18.49
C ARG A 137 8.76 18.12 19.63
N MET A 138 7.79 19.02 19.53
CA MET A 138 6.73 19.19 20.54
C MET A 138 5.89 17.92 20.71
N VAL A 139 5.58 17.23 19.60
CA VAL A 139 4.82 15.97 19.64
C VAL A 139 5.66 14.84 20.23
N GLU A 140 6.93 14.72 19.86
CA GLU A 140 7.86 13.73 20.44
C GLU A 140 8.07 13.94 21.94
N GLU A 141 8.20 15.21 22.39
CA GLU A 141 8.25 15.57 23.82
C GLU A 141 6.98 15.14 24.56
N MET A 142 5.81 15.34 23.95
CA MET A 142 4.54 14.95 24.55
C MET A 142 4.37 13.43 24.61
N ILE A 143 4.74 12.72 23.53
CA ILE A 143 4.80 11.26 23.49
C ILE A 143 5.71 10.73 24.60
N ALA A 144 6.90 11.32 24.78
CA ALA A 144 7.85 10.91 25.82
C ALA A 144 7.29 11.14 27.22
N ARG A 145 6.60 12.27 27.45
CA ARG A 145 5.97 12.60 28.73
C ARG A 145 4.81 11.67 29.09
N ASP A 146 4.07 11.21 28.09
CA ASP A 146 2.88 10.38 28.29
C ASP A 146 3.25 8.88 28.32
N ASN A 147 4.36 8.49 27.68
CA ASN A 147 4.96 7.17 27.80
C ASN A 147 5.89 7.01 29.02
N ASP A 148 5.89 7.97 29.94
CA ASP A 148 6.67 7.88 31.18
C ASP A 148 6.28 6.60 31.95
N PRO A 149 7.22 5.66 32.16
CA PRO A 149 6.97 4.40 32.85
C PRO A 149 6.34 4.58 34.22
N LEU A 150 6.62 5.68 34.92
CA LEU A 150 6.07 5.96 36.25
C LEU A 150 4.59 6.32 36.20
N LYS A 151 4.13 7.06 35.18
CA LYS A 151 2.71 7.32 34.95
C LYS A 151 1.95 6.09 34.47
N ILE A 152 2.61 5.24 33.69
CA ILE A 152 2.05 3.96 33.26
C ILE A 152 1.83 3.07 34.49
N LEU A 153 2.82 2.95 35.38
CA LEU A 153 2.70 2.19 36.62
C LEU A 153 1.63 2.76 37.55
N ASP A 154 1.51 4.08 37.69
CA ASP A 154 0.44 4.71 38.49
C ASP A 154 -0.96 4.46 37.89
N ARG A 155 -1.08 4.42 36.56
CA ARG A 155 -2.34 4.06 35.86
C ARG A 155 -2.73 2.59 36.04
N PHE A 156 -1.76 1.68 36.13
CA PHE A 156 -2.01 0.24 36.28
C PHE A 156 -2.07 -0.23 37.75
N TYR A 157 -1.39 0.45 38.66
CA TYR A 157 -1.22 0.03 40.06
C TYR A 157 -1.63 1.09 41.11
N GLY A 158 -1.92 2.34 40.71
CA GLY A 158 -2.22 3.47 41.60
C GLY A 158 -3.69 3.66 41.98
N GLY A 159 -4.44 2.58 42.26
CA GLY A 159 -5.89 2.68 42.45
C GLY A 159 -6.52 1.77 43.49
N LYS A 160 -6.29 2.03 44.78
CA LYS A 160 -7.34 2.28 45.80
C LYS A 160 -6.70 2.59 47.17
N PRO A 161 -6.97 3.75 47.81
CA PRO A 161 -6.72 3.88 49.23
C PRO A 161 -7.64 2.90 49.97
N ALA A 162 -7.04 2.04 50.80
CA ALA A 162 -7.78 1.21 51.75
C ALA A 162 -8.68 2.13 52.59
N LYS A 163 -9.99 1.92 52.52
CA LYS A 163 -10.93 2.58 53.43
C LYS A 163 -10.61 2.06 54.83
N ALA A 164 -9.97 2.91 55.65
CA ALA A 164 -9.83 2.66 57.08
C ALA A 164 -11.24 2.57 57.68
N SER A 165 -11.55 1.42 58.28
CA SER A 165 -12.73 1.18 59.11
C SER A 165 -12.31 1.23 60.57
#